data_AF-A0A060JPW5-F1
#
_entry.id   AF-A0A060JPW5-F1
#
_cell.length_a   1.000
_cell.length_b   1.000
_cell.length_c   1.000
_cell.angle_alpha   90.00
_cell.angle_beta   90.00
_cell.angle_gamma   90.00
#
_symmetry.space_group_name_H-M   'P 1'
#
loop_
_entity.id
_entity.type
_entity.pdbx_description
1 polymer ?
#
loop_
_entity_poly.entity_id
_entity_poly.type
_entity_poly.pdbx_seq_one_letter_code
_entity_poly.pdbx_strand_id
1 'polypeptide(L)'
;MDCEKRLKKLIAILLAVASVFVGVPAHAVETKDGEGIYIVTGSEINLVARSSNIPIQIKNTFASDVVVHVHVRPTNARVSVPIAVAVKVPGETTVTAKIPVNAVANGKVLLRAWIETFSGLQIGKAVVLSMNVNADIELAMLLGFGGAVVLLLAIGIVRTVRKNRKLHEQQMREDSAVDLGMKI
;
A
#
# COMPACT_ATOMS: atom_id res chain seq x y z
N MET A 1 -0.13 -70.27 -9.88
CA MET A 1 -0.86 -69.03 -9.52
C MET A 1 -0.10 -68.20 -8.45
N ASP A 2 1.23 -68.26 -8.40
CA ASP A 2 2.07 -67.57 -7.39
C ASP A 2 3.14 -66.63 -7.96
N CYS A 3 3.33 -66.59 -9.28
CA CYS A 3 4.32 -65.72 -9.91
C CYS A 3 3.85 -64.25 -9.99
N GLU A 4 2.56 -64.02 -10.22
CA GLU A 4 1.99 -62.67 -10.31
C GLU A 4 2.05 -61.91 -8.96
N LYS A 5 1.88 -62.62 -7.84
CA LYS A 5 1.99 -62.04 -6.48
C LYS A 5 3.43 -61.68 -6.11
N ARG A 6 4.41 -62.46 -6.58
CA ARG A 6 5.85 -62.19 -6.40
C ARG A 6 6.28 -60.99 -7.26
N LEU A 7 5.78 -60.90 -8.48
CA LEU A 7 6.05 -59.79 -9.40
C LEU A 7 5.47 -58.46 -8.88
N LYS A 8 4.23 -58.46 -8.37
CA LYS A 8 3.62 -57.28 -7.73
C LYS A 8 4.35 -56.88 -6.44
N LYS A 9 4.85 -57.83 -5.64
CA LYS A 9 5.69 -57.55 -4.46
C LYS A 9 7.04 -56.93 -4.81
N LEU A 10 7.68 -57.37 -5.91
CA LEU A 10 8.95 -56.81 -6.36
C LEU A 10 8.77 -55.41 -6.96
N ILE A 11 7.67 -55.15 -7.67
CA ILE A 11 7.33 -53.81 -8.17
C ILE A 11 7.02 -52.84 -7.00
N ALA A 12 6.34 -53.31 -5.96
CA ALA A 12 6.06 -52.50 -4.77
C ALA A 12 7.32 -52.13 -3.97
N ILE A 13 8.35 -52.99 -3.97
CA ILE A 13 9.63 -52.71 -3.33
C ILE A 13 10.47 -51.72 -4.17
N LEU A 14 10.39 -51.80 -5.50
CA LEU A 14 11.09 -50.88 -6.39
C LEU A 14 10.51 -49.45 -6.35
N LEU A 15 9.20 -49.31 -6.12
CA LEU A 15 8.51 -48.02 -5.96
C LEU A 15 8.77 -47.33 -4.60
N ALA A 16 9.43 -48.00 -3.66
CA ALA A 16 9.76 -47.43 -2.35
C ALA A 16 11.16 -46.77 -2.29
N VAL A 17 11.97 -46.85 -3.35
CA VAL A 17 13.37 -46.35 -3.35
C VAL A 17 13.53 -44.96 -3.99
N ALA A 18 12.47 -44.38 -4.56
CA ALA A 18 12.55 -43.09 -5.27
C ALA A 18 12.25 -41.84 -4.42
N SER A 19 12.11 -41.96 -3.09
CA SER A 19 11.79 -40.83 -2.21
C SER A 19 12.95 -40.47 -1.30
N VAL A 20 14.05 -39.98 -1.88
CA VAL A 20 15.09 -39.22 -1.17
C VAL A 20 15.50 -38.01 -2.02
N PHE A 21 14.56 -37.12 -2.30
CA PHE A 21 14.91 -35.71 -2.44
C PHE A 21 14.88 -35.12 -1.03
N VAL A 22 16.03 -35.17 -0.36
CA VAL A 22 16.27 -34.42 0.88
C VAL A 22 16.15 -32.95 0.51
N GLY A 23 14.99 -32.35 0.80
CA GLY A 23 14.88 -30.91 0.90
C GLY A 23 15.85 -30.48 2.00
N VAL A 24 16.97 -29.88 1.61
CA VAL A 24 17.92 -29.31 2.57
C VAL A 24 17.12 -28.27 3.38
N PRO A 25 16.97 -28.40 4.71
CA PRO A 25 16.46 -27.30 5.48
C PRO A 25 17.45 -26.16 5.31
N ALA A 26 17.01 -25.05 4.73
CA ALA A 26 17.73 -23.80 4.75
C ALA A 26 17.90 -23.44 6.23
N HIS A 27 19.08 -23.74 6.76
CA HIS A 27 19.44 -23.34 8.12
C HIS A 27 19.53 -21.82 8.07
N ALA A 28 18.51 -21.15 8.57
CA ALA A 28 18.59 -19.74 8.88
C ALA A 28 19.75 -19.59 9.87
N VAL A 29 20.84 -18.99 9.42
CA VAL A 29 21.97 -18.65 10.28
C VAL A 29 21.46 -17.62 11.28
N GLU A 30 21.10 -18.09 12.47
CA GLU A 30 20.82 -17.24 13.61
C GLU A 30 22.17 -16.78 14.17
N THR A 31 22.71 -15.69 13.64
CA THR A 31 23.89 -15.05 14.24
C THR A 31 23.47 -14.50 15.60
N LYS A 32 23.88 -15.23 16.65
CA LYS A 32 23.57 -14.94 18.05
C LYS A 32 24.34 -13.73 18.61
N ASP A 33 25.13 -13.04 17.80
CA ASP A 33 26.15 -12.09 18.26
C ASP A 33 26.00 -10.66 17.71
N GLY A 34 24.85 -10.30 17.13
CA GLY A 34 24.64 -8.93 16.62
C GLY A 34 25.47 -8.56 15.38
N GLU A 35 26.32 -9.46 14.92
CA GLU A 35 27.02 -9.39 13.63
C GLU A 35 26.14 -9.98 12.52
N GLY A 36 25.93 -9.22 11.44
CA GLY A 36 25.06 -9.59 10.34
C GLY A 36 24.40 -8.41 9.64
N ILE A 37 23.62 -8.72 8.61
CA ILE A 37 22.73 -7.76 7.95
C ILE A 37 21.31 -8.12 8.32
N TYR A 38 20.56 -7.14 8.83
CA TYR A 38 19.20 -7.38 9.28
C TYR A 38 18.32 -6.16 9.11
N ILE A 39 17.02 -6.41 8.96
CA ILE A 39 16.00 -5.37 8.97
C ILE A 39 15.80 -4.89 10.40
N VAL A 40 15.89 -3.57 10.61
CA VAL A 40 15.48 -2.93 11.86
C VAL A 40 14.00 -2.61 11.73
N THR A 41 13.17 -3.22 12.58
CA THR A 41 11.71 -3.06 12.53
C THR A 41 11.30 -1.60 12.65
N GLY A 42 10.66 -1.06 11.61
CA GLY A 42 9.98 0.24 11.63
C GLY A 42 8.56 0.14 12.18
N SER A 43 8.01 1.27 12.63
CA SER A 43 6.66 1.41 13.18
C SER A 43 5.54 1.22 12.14
N GLU A 44 4.27 1.11 12.58
CA GLU A 44 3.08 0.99 11.71
C GLU A 44 2.99 2.14 10.68
N ILE A 45 2.63 1.82 9.42
CA ILE A 45 2.61 2.78 8.31
C ILE A 45 1.18 2.98 7.81
N ASN A 46 0.71 4.24 7.79
CA ASN A 46 -0.56 4.60 7.16
C ASN A 46 -0.33 5.18 5.77
N LEU A 47 -0.99 4.63 4.74
CA LEU A 47 -0.84 5.08 3.36
C LEU A 47 -2.05 5.93 2.95
N VAL A 48 -1.79 7.21 2.71
CA VAL A 48 -2.82 8.24 2.40
C VAL A 48 -2.87 8.57 0.90
N ALA A 49 -2.12 7.85 0.06
CA ALA A 49 -1.99 8.12 -1.38
C ALA A 49 -2.02 6.83 -2.21
N ARG A 50 -2.33 6.95 -3.52
CA ARG A 50 -2.34 5.81 -4.47
C ARG A 50 -0.97 5.16 -4.65
N SER A 51 0.11 5.92 -4.49
CA SER A 51 1.48 5.41 -4.55
C SER A 51 2.31 6.04 -3.44
N SER A 52 3.23 5.28 -2.85
CA SER A 52 4.18 5.78 -1.85
C SER A 52 5.37 4.84 -1.71
N ASN A 53 6.39 5.28 -0.98
CA ASN A 53 7.54 4.49 -0.65
C ASN A 53 7.46 4.02 0.80
N ILE A 54 7.60 2.72 1.01
CA ILE A 54 7.72 2.13 2.35
C ILE A 54 9.18 2.20 2.78
N PRO A 55 9.50 2.86 3.90
CA PRO A 55 10.85 2.86 4.45
C PRO A 55 11.12 1.54 5.17
N ILE A 56 12.15 0.81 4.73
CA ILE A 56 12.70 -0.35 5.42
C ILE A 56 14.12 -0.02 5.84
N GLN A 57 14.38 -0.01 7.14
CA GLN A 57 15.72 0.24 7.66
C GLN A 57 16.52 -1.06 7.67
N ILE A 58 17.72 -1.01 7.09
CA ILE A 58 18.63 -2.14 6.98
C ILE A 58 19.92 -1.75 7.66
N LYS A 59 20.32 -2.52 8.65
CA LYS A 59 21.58 -2.32 9.36
C LYS A 59 22.59 -3.36 8.88
N ASN A 60 23.78 -2.89 8.55
CA ASN A 60 24.94 -3.72 8.27
C ASN A 60 25.94 -3.53 9.41
N THR A 61 26.27 -4.62 10.12
CA THR A 61 27.32 -4.59 11.15
C THR A 61 28.67 -5.11 10.66
N PHE A 62 28.78 -5.55 9.41
CA PHE A 62 30.08 -5.86 8.80
C PHE A 62 30.84 -4.58 8.48
N ALA A 63 32.18 -4.63 8.52
CA ALA A 63 33.05 -3.52 8.11
C ALA A 63 33.06 -3.28 6.59
N SER A 64 32.56 -4.22 5.80
CA SER A 64 32.50 -4.15 4.34
C SER A 64 31.14 -3.72 3.81
N ASP A 65 31.15 -3.10 2.64
CA ASP A 65 29.95 -2.78 1.87
C ASP A 65 29.25 -4.07 1.41
N VAL A 66 27.94 -4.16 1.61
CA VAL A 66 27.14 -5.30 1.14
C VAL A 66 25.97 -4.83 0.29
N VAL A 67 25.74 -5.54 -0.82
CA VAL A 67 24.60 -5.32 -1.70
C VAL A 67 23.60 -6.44 -1.44
N VAL A 68 22.37 -6.04 -1.12
CA VAL A 68 21.27 -6.96 -0.81
C VAL A 68 20.03 -6.66 -1.64
N HIS A 69 19.20 -7.68 -1.84
CA HIS A 69 17.88 -7.53 -2.45
C HIS A 69 16.81 -7.55 -1.37
N VAL A 70 16.03 -6.47 -1.33
CA VAL A 70 14.87 -6.38 -0.43
C VAL A 70 13.64 -6.86 -1.18
N HIS A 71 13.01 -7.88 -0.63
CA HIS A 71 11.77 -8.44 -1.13
C HIS A 71 10.62 -8.07 -0.20
N VAL A 72 9.48 -7.73 -0.80
CA VAL A 72 8.27 -7.40 -0.06
C VAL A 72 7.09 -8.09 -0.75
N ARG A 73 6.36 -8.90 0.00
CA ARG A 73 5.18 -9.61 -0.47
C ARG A 73 3.93 -9.19 0.31
N PRO A 74 2.90 -8.65 -0.36
CA PRO A 74 1.64 -8.37 0.28
C PRO A 74 0.84 -9.66 0.53
N THR A 75 0.04 -9.68 1.61
CA THR A 75 -0.86 -10.80 1.92
C THR A 75 -2.13 -10.79 1.06
N ASN A 76 -2.46 -9.67 0.42
CA ASN A 76 -3.62 -9.54 -0.45
C ASN A 76 -3.30 -8.66 -1.67
N ALA A 77 -4.15 -8.75 -2.70
CA ALA A 77 -3.97 -8.03 -3.96
C ALA A 77 -4.32 -6.53 -3.90
N ARG A 78 -4.49 -5.95 -2.70
CA ARG A 78 -4.86 -4.52 -2.56
C ARG A 78 -3.68 -3.59 -2.75
N VAL A 79 -2.46 -4.12 -2.69
CA VAL A 79 -1.21 -3.39 -2.90
C VAL A 79 -0.36 -4.17 -3.89
N SER A 80 0.18 -3.48 -4.88
CA SER A 80 1.15 -3.99 -5.83
C SER A 80 2.54 -3.47 -5.47
N VAL A 81 3.53 -4.36 -5.52
CA VAL A 81 4.90 -4.14 -5.06
C VAL A 81 5.86 -4.73 -6.10
N PRO A 82 7.03 -4.12 -6.37
CA PRO A 82 8.03 -4.72 -7.25
C PRO A 82 8.58 -6.03 -6.67
N ILE A 83 9.16 -6.86 -7.55
CA ILE A 83 9.70 -8.18 -7.21
C ILE A 83 10.84 -8.08 -6.19
N ALA A 84 11.75 -7.12 -6.39
CA ALA A 84 12.89 -6.87 -5.51
C ALA A 84 13.42 -5.44 -5.71
N VAL A 85 14.08 -4.89 -4.68
CA VAL A 85 14.84 -3.64 -4.75
C VAL A 85 16.26 -3.90 -4.29
N ALA A 86 17.25 -3.65 -5.16
CA ALA A 86 18.66 -3.75 -4.79
C ALA A 86 19.10 -2.54 -3.95
N VAL A 87 19.75 -2.80 -2.83
CA VAL A 87 20.20 -1.76 -1.89
C VAL A 87 21.65 -2.03 -1.52
N LYS A 88 22.50 -1.02 -1.72
CA LYS A 88 23.87 -1.02 -1.21
C LYS A 88 23.86 -0.47 0.21
N VAL A 89 24.34 -1.27 1.16
CA VAL A 89 24.47 -0.88 2.56
C VAL A 89 25.96 -0.84 2.90
N PRO A 90 26.55 0.35 3.10
CA PRO A 90 27.94 0.46 3.49
C PRO A 90 28.24 -0.27 4.80
N GLY A 91 29.52 -0.55 5.04
CA GLY A 91 29.97 -1.14 6.29
C GLY A 91 29.53 -0.33 7.51
N GLU A 92 29.20 -1.02 8.60
CA GLU A 92 28.86 -0.44 9.92
C GLU A 92 27.76 0.65 9.89
N THR A 93 26.92 0.63 8.86
CA THR A 93 25.95 1.69 8.58
C THR A 93 24.51 1.16 8.58
N THR A 94 23.56 2.05 8.86
CA THR A 94 22.13 1.81 8.65
C THR A 94 21.63 2.61 7.45
N VAL A 95 20.99 1.95 6.49
CA VAL A 95 20.42 2.57 5.29
C VAL A 95 18.91 2.35 5.24
N THR A 96 18.17 3.39 4.86
CA THR A 96 16.72 3.29 4.62
C THR A 96 16.46 2.95 3.15
N ALA A 97 16.05 1.72 2.89
CA ALA A 97 15.53 1.28 1.61
C ALA A 97 14.14 1.86 1.38
N LYS A 98 13.89 2.41 0.19
CA LYS A 98 12.60 2.96 -0.22
C LYS A 98 11.94 1.99 -1.19
N ILE A 99 10.90 1.29 -0.75
CA ILE A 99 10.22 0.28 -1.55
C ILE A 99 8.97 0.92 -2.14
N PRO A 100 8.89 1.13 -3.46
CA PRO A 100 7.72 1.73 -4.07
C PRO A 100 6.55 0.74 -4.00
N VAL A 101 5.40 1.22 -3.54
CA VAL A 101 4.15 0.46 -3.48
C VAL A 101 3.03 1.23 -4.15
N ASN A 102 2.15 0.50 -4.81
CA ASN A 102 0.96 1.04 -5.47
C ASN A 102 -0.30 0.43 -4.85
N ALA A 103 -1.17 1.28 -4.34
CA ALA A 103 -2.47 0.92 -3.83
C ALA A 103 -3.45 0.66 -4.99
N VAL A 104 -3.98 -0.55 -5.03
CA VAL A 104 -5.00 -0.99 -6.00
C VAL A 104 -6.40 -0.89 -5.38
N ALA A 105 -6.53 -1.13 -4.06
CA ALA A 105 -7.81 -1.08 -3.36
C ALA A 105 -7.65 -0.66 -1.89
N ASN A 106 -8.74 -0.20 -1.27
CA ASN A 106 -8.76 0.32 0.10
C ASN A 106 -8.74 -0.79 1.17
N GLY A 107 -8.22 -0.46 2.35
CA GLY A 107 -8.28 -1.24 3.59
C GLY A 107 -6.95 -1.84 4.05
N LYS A 108 -7.02 -2.77 5.01
CA LYS A 108 -5.86 -3.32 5.71
C LYS A 108 -5.09 -4.34 4.85
N VAL A 109 -3.78 -4.21 4.85
CA VAL A 109 -2.83 -5.12 4.17
C VAL A 109 -1.69 -5.44 5.13
N LEU A 110 -1.24 -6.68 5.12
CA LEU A 110 -0.01 -7.07 5.80
C LEU A 110 1.06 -7.27 4.73
N LEU A 111 2.25 -6.73 4.95
CA LEU A 111 3.39 -6.87 4.07
C LEU A 111 4.45 -7.71 4.77
N ARG A 112 4.89 -8.78 4.13
CA ARG A 112 6.03 -9.56 4.60
C ARG A 112 7.27 -9.09 3.85
N ALA A 113 8.23 -8.55 4.57
CA ALA A 113 9.51 -8.10 4.02
C ALA A 113 10.64 -9.04 4.46
N TRP A 114 11.56 -9.33 3.56
CA TRP A 114 12.78 -10.09 3.86
C TRP A 114 13.92 -9.62 2.95
N ILE A 115 15.14 -10.01 3.31
CA ILE A 115 16.35 -9.66 2.57
C ILE A 115 16.94 -10.95 2.01
N GLU A 116 17.40 -10.90 0.77
CA GLU A 116 18.17 -11.96 0.12
C GLU A 116 19.53 -11.42 -0.37
N THR A 117 20.53 -12.30 -0.39
CA THR A 117 21.80 -12.03 -1.10
C THR A 117 21.59 -12.07 -2.61
N PHE A 118 22.61 -11.69 -3.38
CA PHE A 118 22.64 -11.90 -4.84
C PHE A 118 22.47 -13.38 -5.24
N SER A 119 22.88 -14.32 -4.37
CA SER A 119 22.75 -15.76 -4.60
C SER A 119 21.38 -16.32 -4.20
N GLY A 120 20.42 -15.49 -3.78
CA GLY A 120 19.09 -15.92 -3.34
C GLY A 120 19.05 -16.54 -1.94
N LEU A 121 20.10 -16.35 -1.14
CA LEU A 121 20.11 -16.80 0.25
C LEU A 121 19.41 -15.76 1.12
N GLN A 122 18.32 -16.17 1.79
CA GLN A 122 17.63 -15.29 2.72
C GLN A 122 18.52 -14.97 3.94
N ILE A 123 18.65 -13.69 4.25
CA ILE A 123 19.40 -13.19 5.40
C ILE A 123 18.42 -12.70 6.46
N GLY A 124 18.59 -13.18 7.69
CA GLY A 124 17.82 -12.74 8.84
C GLY A 124 16.36 -13.18 8.83
N LYS A 125 15.58 -12.61 9.76
CA LYS A 125 14.15 -12.94 9.94
C LYS A 125 13.29 -12.02 9.06
N ALA A 126 12.24 -12.61 8.48
CA ALA A 126 11.24 -11.83 7.76
C ALA A 126 10.44 -10.96 8.75
N VAL A 127 10.17 -9.72 8.38
CA VAL A 127 9.40 -8.75 9.17
C VAL A 127 8.01 -8.61 8.57
N VAL A 128 6.98 -8.56 9.41
CA VAL A 128 5.61 -8.30 8.97
C VAL A 128 5.25 -6.87 9.35
N LEU A 129 4.92 -6.06 8.33
CA LEU A 129 4.46 -4.69 8.49
C LEU A 129 2.94 -4.64 8.26
N SER A 130 2.21 -3.95 9.13
CA SER A 130 0.80 -3.62 8.90
C SER A 130 0.72 -2.29 8.14
N MET A 131 -0.14 -2.25 7.13
CA MET A 131 -0.50 -1.00 6.46
C MET A 131 -2.00 -0.90 6.27
N ASN A 132 -2.52 0.33 6.30
CA ASN A 132 -3.88 0.63 5.91
C ASN A 132 -3.86 1.55 4.68
N VAL A 133 -4.66 1.21 3.68
CA VAL A 133 -4.69 1.88 2.37
C VAL A 133 -5.99 2.67 2.22
N ASN A 134 -5.89 3.97 1.92
CA ASN A 134 -7.01 4.82 1.56
C ASN A 134 -6.72 5.56 0.24
N ALA A 135 -6.89 4.86 -0.88
CA ALA A 135 -6.54 5.31 -2.23
C ALA A 135 -7.49 6.37 -2.81
N ASP A 136 -8.75 6.45 -2.36
CA ASP A 136 -9.78 7.30 -2.97
C ASP A 136 -10.07 8.59 -2.19
N ILE A 137 -9.23 8.93 -1.21
CA ILE A 137 -9.40 10.13 -0.39
C ILE A 137 -9.32 11.42 -1.22
N GLU A 138 -8.50 11.44 -2.27
CA GLU A 138 -8.31 12.59 -3.16
C GLU A 138 -9.60 12.96 -3.89
N LEU A 139 -10.29 11.96 -4.45
CA LEU A 139 -11.54 12.18 -5.16
C LEU A 139 -12.65 12.61 -4.18
N ALA A 140 -12.72 11.99 -3.00
CA ALA A 140 -13.68 12.36 -1.98
C ALA A 140 -13.49 13.82 -1.52
N MET A 141 -12.24 14.25 -1.31
CA MET A 141 -11.91 15.62 -0.95
C MET A 141 -12.24 16.61 -2.08
N LEU A 142 -11.91 16.25 -3.33
CA LEU A 142 -12.17 17.09 -4.49
C LEU A 142 -13.68 17.29 -4.72
N LEU A 143 -14.47 16.21 -4.65
CA LEU A 143 -15.92 16.26 -4.79
C LEU A 143 -16.58 17.01 -3.62
N GLY A 144 -16.11 16.79 -2.40
CA GLY A 144 -16.60 17.50 -1.22
C GLY A 144 -16.35 19.02 -1.32
N PHE A 145 -15.11 19.40 -1.65
CA PHE A 145 -14.75 20.81 -1.80
C PHE A 145 -15.46 21.46 -3.00
N GLY A 146 -15.44 20.81 -4.17
CA GLY A 146 -16.12 21.31 -5.37
C GLY A 146 -17.62 21.45 -5.18
N GLY A 147 -18.26 20.46 -4.54
CA GLY A 147 -19.68 20.51 -4.19
C GLY A 147 -20.02 21.67 -3.25
N ALA A 148 -19.16 21.93 -2.25
CA ALA A 148 -19.34 23.06 -1.34
C ALA A 148 -19.26 24.41 -2.08
N VAL A 149 -18.29 24.58 -2.98
CA VAL A 149 -18.15 25.80 -3.80
C VAL A 149 -19.39 26.03 -4.67
N VAL A 150 -19.84 25.00 -5.39
CA VAL A 150 -21.03 25.09 -6.25
C VAL A 150 -22.28 25.45 -5.43
N LEU A 151 -22.44 24.85 -4.25
CA LEU A 151 -23.56 25.15 -3.36
C LEU A 151 -23.54 26.61 -2.90
N LEU A 152 -22.39 27.12 -2.46
CA LEU A 152 -22.25 28.52 -2.03
C LEU A 152 -22.53 29.50 -3.17
N LEU A 153 -22.04 29.22 -4.37
CA LEU A 153 -22.32 30.03 -5.56
C LEU A 153 -23.81 30.04 -5.89
N ALA A 154 -24.47 28.89 -5.91
CA ALA A 154 -25.91 28.80 -6.16
C ALA A 154 -26.71 29.60 -5.12
N ILE A 155 -26.37 29.48 -3.83
CA ILE A 155 -26.99 30.27 -2.76
C ILE A 155 -26.75 31.76 -2.97
N GLY A 156 -25.53 32.17 -3.32
CA GLY A 156 -25.17 33.56 -3.59
C GLY A 156 -25.95 34.17 -4.75
N ILE A 157 -26.07 33.42 -5.86
CA ILE A 157 -26.83 33.83 -7.05
C ILE A 157 -28.32 33.95 -6.71
N VAL A 158 -28.91 32.91 -6.11
CA VAL A 158 -30.33 32.92 -5.73
C VAL A 158 -30.64 34.07 -4.76
N ARG A 159 -29.75 34.33 -3.79
CA ARG A 159 -29.90 35.44 -2.84
C ARG A 159 -29.87 36.79 -3.55
N THR A 160 -28.98 36.97 -4.53
CA THR A 160 -28.85 38.21 -5.30
C THR A 160 -30.06 38.45 -6.19
N VAL A 161 -30.50 37.44 -6.95
CA VAL A 161 -31.67 37.54 -7.82
C VAL A 161 -32.95 37.78 -7.01
N ARG A 162 -33.13 37.07 -5.89
CA ARG A 162 -34.29 37.29 -5.00
C ARG A 162 -34.33 38.69 -4.41
N LYS A 163 -33.19 39.27 -4.05
CA LYS A 163 -33.12 40.65 -3.55
C LYS A 163 -33.55 41.66 -4.63
N ASN A 164 -33.03 41.49 -5.85
CA ASN A 164 -33.36 42.40 -6.96
C ASN A 164 -34.82 42.29 -7.39
N ARG A 165 -35.42 41.09 -7.36
CA ARG A 165 -36.83 40.93 -7.72
C ARG A 165 -37.79 41.60 -6.73
N LYS A 166 -37.49 41.54 -5.43
CA LYS A 166 -38.28 42.24 -4.40
C LYS A 166 -38.24 43.76 -4.57
N LEU A 167 -37.10 44.32 -5.00
CA LEU A 167 -36.97 45.75 -5.26
C LEU A 167 -37.84 46.19 -6.45
N HIS A 168 -37.87 45.43 -7.55
CA HIS A 168 -38.75 45.73 -8.68
C HIS A 168 -40.24 45.58 -8.37
N GLU A 169 -40.62 44.58 -7.56
CA GLU A 169 -42.01 44.40 -7.10
C GLU A 169 -42.47 45.53 -6.15
N GLN A 170 -41.54 46.22 -5.47
CA GLN A 170 -41.84 47.41 -4.66
C GLN A 170 -41.93 48.66 -5.55
N GLN A 171 -40.98 48.87 -6.46
CA GLN A 171 -41.01 50.00 -7.39
C GLN A 171 -42.27 50.00 -8.26
N MET A 172 -42.69 48.86 -8.81
CA MET A 172 -43.95 48.79 -9.58
C MET A 172 -45.20 49.10 -8.74
N ARG A 173 -45.21 48.74 -7.45
CA ARG A 173 -46.32 49.05 -6.54
C ARG A 173 -46.35 50.54 -6.19
N GLU A 174 -45.17 51.12 -5.98
CA GLU A 174 -45.01 52.53 -5.66
C GLU A 174 -45.38 53.40 -6.87
N ASP A 175 -44.92 53.04 -8.08
CA ASP A 175 -45.29 53.72 -9.33
C ASP A 175 -46.80 53.59 -9.64
N SER A 176 -47.40 52.41 -9.39
CA SER A 176 -48.85 52.21 -9.57
C SER A 176 -49.69 53.00 -8.55
N ALA A 177 -49.18 53.22 -7.33
CA ALA A 177 -49.85 54.04 -6.33
C ALA A 177 -49.76 55.54 -6.66
N VAL A 178 -48.64 55.98 -7.24
CA VAL A 178 -48.45 57.35 -7.72
C VAL A 178 -49.36 57.65 -8.92
N ASP A 179 -49.51 56.72 -9.87
CA ASP A 179 -50.43 56.87 -11.01
C ASP A 179 -51.92 56.94 -10.58
N LEU A 180 -52.31 56.16 -9.56
CA LEU A 180 -53.67 56.25 -9.01
C LEU A 180 -53.94 57.57 -8.28
N GLY A 181 -52.93 58.15 -7.64
CA GLY A 181 -53.04 59.43 -6.92
C GLY A 181 -53.11 60.67 -7.83
N MET A 182 -52.69 60.56 -9.09
CA MET A 182 -52.70 61.68 -10.06
C MET A 182 -54.00 61.76 -10.88
N LYS A 183 -54.95 60.86 -10.66
CA LYS A 183 -56.23 60.76 -11.40
C LYS A 183 -57.46 61.32 -10.67
N ILE A 184 -57.26 62.07 -9.58
CA ILE A 184 -58.30 62.80 -8.82
C ILE A 184 -58.17 64.29 -9.09
#